data_AF-A0A2V7KW00-F1
#
_entry.id   AF-A0A2V7KW00-F1
#
_cell.length_a   1.000
_cell.length_b   1.000
_cell.length_c   1.000
_cell.angle_alpha   90.00
_cell.angle_beta   90.00
_cell.angle_gamma   90.00
#
_symmetry.space_group_name_H-M   'P 1'
#
loop_
_entity.id
_entity.type
_entity.pdbx_description
1 polymer ?
#
loop_
_entity_poly.entity_id
_entity_poly.type
_entity_poly.pdbx_seq_one_letter_code
_entity_poly.pdbx_strand_id
1 'polypeptide(L)'
;MRAVMVGALGLVAACGPSNPCSGHQFDRLRRYSLPYAGHWSVARGDSLTFPAAPGMSDRFRLQDITLDSATVVVGRDCVFRGQMVFRQPRAETLAVSWFGQPEQAIVSGWPADLGPFAGVSLAWAGRDSLSGAVLLDSKLGVQAKPGMTARFVAGRVGRARLSSSP
;
A
#
# COMPACT_ATOMS: atom_id res chain seq x y z
N MET A 1 -54.51 -26.53 -30.30
CA MET A 1 -53.37 -25.72 -30.77
C MET A 1 -52.39 -25.61 -29.61
N ARG A 2 -51.18 -26.17 -29.73
CA ARG A 2 -50.16 -26.20 -28.66
C ARG A 2 -49.39 -24.87 -28.68
N ALA A 3 -49.50 -24.08 -27.61
CA ALA A 3 -48.62 -22.93 -27.40
C ALA A 3 -47.43 -23.40 -26.53
N VAL A 4 -46.28 -23.54 -27.16
CA VAL A 4 -44.99 -23.70 -26.48
C VAL A 4 -44.45 -22.29 -26.23
N MET A 5 -44.57 -21.80 -24.98
CA MET A 5 -43.82 -20.61 -24.56
C MET A 5 -42.44 -21.06 -24.10
N VAL A 6 -41.47 -20.89 -25.00
CA VAL A 6 -40.03 -21.04 -24.72
C VAL A 6 -39.60 -19.91 -23.78
N GLY A 7 -38.95 -20.29 -22.69
CA GLY A 7 -38.47 -19.37 -21.66
C GLY A 7 -37.34 -18.46 -22.14
N ALA A 8 -37.35 -17.22 -21.65
CA ALA A 8 -36.20 -16.33 -21.69
C ALA A 8 -35.63 -16.22 -20.27
N LEU A 9 -34.72 -17.13 -19.93
CA LEU A 9 -33.82 -16.96 -18.79
C LEU A 9 -32.81 -15.87 -19.16
N GLY A 10 -33.05 -14.65 -18.69
CA GLY A 10 -32.12 -13.53 -18.81
C GLY A 10 -30.83 -13.83 -18.06
N LEU A 11 -29.78 -14.19 -18.79
CA LEU A 11 -28.41 -14.18 -18.30
C LEU A 11 -28.02 -12.72 -18.03
N VAL A 12 -27.99 -12.33 -16.76
CA VAL A 12 -27.39 -11.06 -16.34
C VAL A 12 -25.89 -11.18 -16.57
N ALA A 13 -25.43 -10.77 -17.76
CA ALA A 13 -24.01 -10.58 -18.01
C ALA A 13 -23.51 -9.54 -17.00
N ALA A 14 -22.63 -9.97 -16.10
CA ALA A 14 -21.95 -9.06 -15.19
C ALA A 14 -21.09 -8.12 -16.05
N CYS A 15 -21.62 -6.95 -16.39
CA CYS A 15 -20.94 -5.88 -17.13
C CYS A 15 -19.88 -5.23 -16.22
N GLY A 16 -18.80 -5.98 -15.93
CA GLY A 16 -17.55 -5.41 -15.47
C GLY A 16 -16.66 -5.07 -16.67
N PRO A 17 -15.76 -4.07 -16.57
CA PRO A 17 -14.75 -3.85 -17.59
C PRO A 17 -13.94 -5.14 -17.81
N SER A 18 -13.69 -5.49 -19.07
CA SER A 18 -12.94 -6.69 -19.44
C SER A 18 -11.47 -6.65 -18.98
N ASN A 19 -10.96 -5.44 -18.71
CA ASN A 19 -9.67 -5.23 -18.06
C ASN A 19 -9.84 -4.19 -16.93
N PRO A 20 -9.60 -4.57 -15.65
CA PRO A 20 -9.77 -3.67 -14.50
C PRO A 20 -8.75 -2.51 -14.49
N CYS A 21 -7.66 -2.61 -15.26
CA CYS A 21 -6.68 -1.55 -15.44
C CYS A 21 -7.04 -0.57 -16.57
N SER A 22 -8.20 -0.74 -17.19
CA SER A 22 -8.73 0.16 -18.21
C SER A 22 -10.06 0.75 -17.76
N GLY A 23 -10.20 2.07 -17.83
CA GLY A 23 -11.46 2.77 -17.54
C GLY A 23 -11.34 3.89 -16.52
N HIS A 24 -12.41 4.69 -16.42
CA HIS A 24 -12.42 5.93 -15.65
C HIS A 24 -12.14 5.77 -14.16
N GLN A 25 -12.52 4.63 -13.58
CA GLN A 25 -12.24 4.33 -12.17
C GLN A 25 -10.74 4.19 -11.93
N PHE A 26 -10.06 3.42 -12.79
CA PHE A 26 -8.61 3.27 -12.72
C PHE A 26 -7.88 4.58 -13.07
N ASP A 27 -8.36 5.35 -14.04
CA ASP A 27 -7.78 6.66 -14.36
C ASP A 27 -7.82 7.62 -13.17
N ARG A 28 -8.92 7.60 -12.40
CA ARG A 28 -9.05 8.39 -11.17
C ARG A 28 -8.05 7.92 -10.11
N LEU A 29 -7.98 6.61 -9.87
CA LEU A 29 -7.03 6.01 -8.93
C LEU A 29 -5.59 6.37 -9.33
N ARG A 30 -5.25 6.26 -10.62
CA ARG A 30 -3.94 6.63 -11.18
C ARG A 30 -3.60 8.09 -10.90
N ARG A 31 -4.52 9.03 -11.14
CA ARG A 31 -4.29 10.46 -10.87
C ARG A 31 -3.96 10.74 -9.41
N TYR A 32 -4.63 10.09 -8.46
CA TYR A 32 -4.33 10.24 -7.03
C TYR A 32 -3.07 9.48 -6.59
N SER A 33 -2.70 8.41 -7.29
CA SER A 33 -1.54 7.57 -6.97
C SER A 33 -0.22 8.19 -7.42
N LEU A 34 -0.16 8.68 -8.66
CA LEU A 34 1.09 9.13 -9.28
C LEU A 34 1.93 10.14 -8.45
N PRO A 35 1.34 11.09 -7.68
CA PRO A 35 2.12 11.99 -6.83
C PRO A 35 2.98 11.25 -5.79
N TYR A 36 2.49 10.13 -5.25
CA TYR A 36 3.20 9.33 -4.24
C TYR A 36 4.29 8.43 -4.85
N ALA A 37 4.29 8.22 -6.17
CA ALA A 37 5.24 7.34 -6.83
C ALA A 37 6.69 7.80 -6.64
N GLY A 38 7.58 6.84 -6.42
CA GLY A 38 9.00 7.07 -6.18
C GLY A 38 9.60 6.13 -5.15
N HIS A 39 10.87 6.39 -4.84
CA HIS A 39 11.60 5.69 -3.80
C HIS A 39 11.69 6.57 -2.55
N TRP A 40 11.39 5.98 -1.40
CA TRP A 40 11.26 6.66 -0.11
C TRP A 40 12.11 5.92 0.91
N SER A 41 12.99 6.64 1.61
CA SER A 41 13.82 6.07 2.68
C SER A 41 13.33 6.56 4.03
N VAL A 42 13.09 5.63 4.94
CA VAL A 42 12.65 5.90 6.30
C VAL A 42 13.80 6.53 7.10
N ALA A 43 13.52 7.67 7.75
CA ALA A 43 14.53 8.39 8.51
C ALA A 43 15.07 7.52 9.66
N ARG A 44 16.40 7.58 9.86
CA ARG A 44 17.10 6.85 10.93
C ARG A 44 16.65 7.37 12.30
N GLY A 45 15.76 6.66 12.96
CA GLY A 45 15.21 7.02 14.28
C GLY A 45 13.74 6.64 14.45
N ASP A 46 13.01 6.56 13.33
CA ASP A 46 11.61 6.18 13.35
C ASP A 46 11.48 4.66 13.38
N SER A 47 11.42 4.16 14.60
CA SER A 47 11.11 2.77 14.91
C SER A 47 9.59 2.62 14.94
N LEU A 48 9.07 1.61 14.24
CA LEU A 48 7.69 1.16 14.45
C LEU A 48 7.63 0.65 15.89
N THR A 49 7.29 1.54 16.82
CA THR A 49 7.15 1.21 18.23
C THR A 49 5.73 0.72 18.46
N PHE A 50 5.65 -0.47 19.02
CA PHE A 50 4.45 -1.09 19.53
C PHE A 50 4.55 -1.04 21.06
N PRO A 51 4.08 0.03 21.73
CA PRO A 51 4.29 0.22 23.17
C PRO A 51 3.69 -0.90 24.02
N ALA A 52 2.62 -1.54 23.53
CA ALA A 52 1.97 -2.68 24.18
C ALA A 52 2.52 -4.05 23.74
N ALA A 53 3.51 -4.08 22.85
CA ALA A 53 4.27 -5.27 22.45
C ALA A 53 5.73 -4.90 22.19
N PRO A 54 6.53 -4.56 23.22
CA PRO A 54 7.90 -4.04 23.05
C PRO A 54 8.79 -4.97 22.20
N GLY A 55 8.65 -6.29 22.39
CA GLY A 55 9.37 -7.28 21.59
C GLY A 55 8.99 -7.34 20.11
N MET A 56 7.91 -6.68 19.69
CA MET A 56 7.53 -6.50 18.28
C MET A 56 8.24 -5.27 17.68
N SER A 57 8.47 -4.22 18.48
CA SER A 57 9.13 -2.97 18.06
C SER A 57 10.59 -3.16 17.65
N ASP A 58 11.30 -4.05 18.35
CA ASP A 58 12.70 -4.39 18.05
C ASP A 58 12.83 -5.33 16.85
N ARG A 59 11.70 -5.90 16.40
CA ARG A 59 11.68 -6.83 15.28
C ARG A 59 11.46 -6.15 13.95
N PHE A 60 10.86 -4.96 13.89
CA PHE A 60 10.50 -4.35 12.61
C PHE A 60 11.24 -3.03 12.38
N ARG A 61 12.11 -3.04 11.37
CA ARG A 61 12.79 -1.85 10.86
C ARG A 61 12.54 -1.77 9.37
N LEU A 62 11.54 -0.96 9.01
CA LEU A 62 11.32 -0.58 7.62
C LEU A 62 12.44 0.39 7.22
N GLN A 63 13.08 0.09 6.09
CA GLN A 63 14.18 0.89 5.57
C GLN A 63 13.71 1.75 4.42
N ASP A 64 13.16 1.12 3.39
CA ASP A 64 12.80 1.79 2.15
C ASP A 64 11.44 1.30 1.65
N ILE A 65 10.72 2.20 0.98
CA ILE A 65 9.47 1.92 0.28
C ILE A 65 9.63 2.40 -1.17
N THR A 66 9.37 1.52 -2.12
CA THR A 66 9.30 1.86 -3.53
C THR A 66 7.84 1.76 -3.98
N LEU A 67 7.28 2.89 -4.39
CA LEU A 67 5.95 2.98 -4.98
C LEU A 67 6.12 3.14 -6.48
N ASP A 68 6.03 2.02 -7.22
CA ASP A 68 6.21 2.03 -8.66
C ASP A 68 4.89 2.31 -9.41
N SER A 69 4.98 2.65 -10.69
CA SER A 69 3.83 2.95 -11.53
C SER A 69 3.37 1.78 -12.40
N ALA A 70 3.96 0.59 -12.22
CA ALA A 70 3.53 -0.62 -12.93
C ALA A 70 2.25 -1.16 -12.27
N THR A 71 1.31 -1.60 -13.09
CA THR A 71 0.01 -2.08 -12.61
C THR A 71 0.04 -3.57 -12.29
N VAL A 72 -0.72 -3.97 -11.27
CA VAL A 72 -0.96 -5.37 -10.91
C VAL A 72 -2.45 -5.54 -10.62
N VAL A 73 -3.02 -6.69 -11.02
CA VAL A 73 -4.41 -7.05 -10.73
C VAL A 73 -4.43 -7.88 -9.45
N VAL A 74 -5.17 -7.40 -8.44
CA VAL A 74 -5.37 -8.08 -7.15
C VAL A 74 -6.86 -8.36 -7.00
N GLY A 75 -7.24 -9.64 -7.10
CA GLY A 75 -8.65 -10.03 -7.14
C GLY A 75 -9.36 -9.47 -8.37
N ARG A 76 -10.24 -8.48 -8.15
CA ARG A 76 -10.97 -7.77 -9.23
C ARG A 76 -10.49 -6.33 -9.45
N ASP A 77 -9.55 -5.87 -8.64
CA ASP A 77 -9.09 -4.49 -8.65
C ASP A 77 -7.75 -4.38 -9.37
N CYS A 78 -7.53 -3.24 -10.05
CA CYS A 78 -6.23 -2.88 -10.59
C CYS A 78 -5.58 -1.81 -9.71
N VAL A 79 -4.39 -2.14 -9.21
CA VAL A 79 -3.59 -1.31 -8.31
C VAL A 79 -2.15 -1.23 -8.83
N PHE A 80 -1.28 -0.51 -8.14
CA PHE A 80 0.13 -0.41 -8.51
C PHE A 80 0.98 -1.40 -7.74
N ARG A 81 2.12 -1.77 -8.31
CA ARG A 81 3.13 -2.60 -7.65
C ARG A 81 4.02 -1.71 -6.79
N GLY A 82 4.51 -2.26 -5.70
CA GLY A 82 5.49 -1.61 -4.85
C GLY A 82 6.42 -2.62 -4.20
N GLN A 83 7.37 -2.08 -3.43
CA GLN A 83 8.29 -2.87 -2.64
C GLN A 83 8.50 -2.23 -1.28
N MET A 84 8.69 -3.08 -0.27
CA MET A 84 9.14 -2.66 1.05
C MET A 84 10.41 -3.41 1.41
N VAL A 85 11.43 -2.68 1.84
CA VAL A 85 12.69 -3.25 2.29
C VAL A 85 12.75 -3.17 3.79
N PHE A 86 12.84 -4.31 4.46
CA PHE A 86 13.01 -4.42 5.89
C PHE A 86 14.46 -4.75 6.23
N ARG A 87 15.00 -4.13 7.27
CA ARG A 87 16.30 -4.49 7.88
C ARG A 87 16.16 -5.51 9.00
N GLN A 88 15.00 -5.53 9.66
CA GLN A 88 14.68 -6.44 10.75
C GLN A 88 13.25 -6.97 10.53
N PRO A 89 12.99 -8.26 10.87
CA PRO A 89 13.87 -9.17 11.60
C PRO A 89 14.93 -9.86 10.71
N ARG A 90 14.77 -9.75 9.39
CA ARG A 90 15.74 -10.17 8.36
C ARG A 90 15.81 -9.09 7.28
N ALA A 91 16.95 -9.00 6.60
CA ALA A 91 17.08 -8.18 5.41
C ALA A 91 16.23 -8.81 4.30
N GLU A 92 15.03 -8.28 4.08
CA GLU A 92 14.06 -8.85 3.16
C GLU A 92 13.39 -7.75 2.35
N THR A 93 13.15 -8.06 1.07
CA THR A 93 12.37 -7.21 0.16
C THR A 93 11.05 -7.88 -0.12
N LEU A 94 9.97 -7.22 0.29
CA LEU A 94 8.61 -7.71 0.09
C LEU A 94 8.00 -7.04 -1.13
N ALA A 95 7.46 -7.84 -2.03
CA ALA A 95 6.58 -7.35 -3.07
C ALA A 95 5.24 -6.96 -2.44
N VAL A 96 4.80 -5.73 -2.67
CA VAL A 96 3.55 -5.18 -2.15
C VAL A 96 2.73 -4.60 -3.29
N SER A 97 1.46 -4.32 -3.00
CA SER A 97 0.57 -3.58 -3.89
C SER A 97 0.18 -2.27 -3.22
N TRP A 98 -0.13 -1.24 -4.00
CA TRP A 98 -0.51 0.05 -3.43
C TRP A 98 -1.43 0.86 -4.34
N PHE A 99 -2.11 1.83 -3.75
CA PHE A 99 -2.87 2.84 -4.47
C PHE A 99 -2.92 4.15 -3.69
N GLY A 100 -3.12 5.26 -4.40
CA GLY A 100 -3.31 6.59 -3.82
C GLY A 100 -4.78 6.96 -3.66
N GLN A 101 -5.04 7.66 -2.56
CA GLN A 101 -6.23 8.47 -2.28
C GLN A 101 -5.79 9.95 -2.20
N PRO A 102 -6.71 10.91 -2.22
CA PRO A 102 -6.35 12.32 -2.15
C PRO A 102 -5.49 12.67 -0.93
N GLU A 103 -5.78 12.06 0.23
CA GLU A 103 -5.14 12.37 1.51
C GLU A 103 -3.94 11.49 1.84
N GLN A 104 -3.87 10.28 1.27
CA GLN A 104 -2.85 9.28 1.59
C GLN A 104 -2.70 8.23 0.50
N ALA A 105 -1.54 7.56 0.43
CA ALA A 105 -1.39 6.28 -0.25
C ALA A 105 -1.56 5.12 0.73
N ILE A 106 -2.15 4.02 0.25
CA ILE A 106 -2.32 2.78 0.99
C ILE A 106 -1.46 1.73 0.33
N VAL A 107 -0.59 1.08 1.12
CA VAL A 107 0.25 -0.03 0.68
C VAL A 107 -0.17 -1.28 1.43
N SER A 108 -0.39 -2.37 0.72
CA SER A 108 -0.95 -3.64 1.22
C SER A 108 -0.17 -4.84 0.67
N GLY A 109 -0.35 -6.00 1.31
CA GLY A 109 0.43 -7.22 0.99
C GLY A 109 1.48 -7.56 2.04
N TRP A 110 1.28 -7.08 3.28
CA TRP A 110 2.12 -7.46 4.41
C TRP A 110 1.93 -8.96 4.71
N PRO A 111 3.01 -9.75 4.81
CA PRO A 111 2.95 -11.18 5.16
C PRO A 111 2.42 -11.41 6.58
N ALA A 112 1.48 -12.34 6.75
CA ALA A 112 0.85 -12.61 8.05
C ALA A 112 1.83 -13.14 9.12
N ASP A 113 2.92 -13.78 8.69
CA ASP A 113 4.00 -14.27 9.55
C ASP A 113 4.87 -13.14 10.11
N LEU A 114 4.89 -11.98 9.46
CA LEU A 114 5.53 -10.76 9.94
C LEU A 114 4.62 -9.95 10.88
N GLY A 115 3.52 -10.53 11.32
CA GLY A 115 2.60 -9.91 12.27
C GLY A 115 1.32 -9.42 11.62
N PRO A 116 0.35 -8.99 12.44
CA PRO A 116 -1.00 -8.93 11.98
C PRO A 116 -1.30 -7.48 11.52
N PHE A 117 -0.72 -7.16 10.37
CA PHE A 117 -0.77 -5.81 9.79
C PHE A 117 -1.48 -5.87 8.44
N ALA A 118 -2.39 -4.94 8.19
CA ALA A 118 -3.07 -4.84 6.89
C ALA A 118 -2.20 -4.13 5.83
N GLY A 119 -1.20 -3.37 6.27
CA GLY A 119 -0.40 -2.53 5.40
C GLY A 119 0.13 -1.28 6.08
N VAL A 120 0.46 -0.26 5.29
CA VAL A 120 0.77 1.09 5.78
C VAL A 120 -0.03 2.13 5.01
N SER A 121 -0.42 3.21 5.68
CA SER A 121 -0.80 4.44 5.02
C SER A 121 0.39 5.40 4.96
N LEU A 122 0.44 6.23 3.93
CA LEU A 122 1.47 7.24 3.70
C LEU A 122 0.81 8.55 3.32
N ALA A 123 0.89 9.56 4.19
CA ALA A 123 0.35 10.89 3.94
C ALA A 123 1.49 11.90 3.75
N TRP A 124 1.25 12.96 2.99
CA TRP A 124 2.23 14.03 2.84
C TRP A 124 2.53 14.72 4.17
N ALA A 125 3.81 14.79 4.53
CA ALA A 125 4.32 15.56 5.67
C ALA A 125 5.10 16.82 5.24
N GLY A 126 5.40 16.93 3.95
CA GLY A 126 6.14 18.01 3.31
C GLY A 126 6.29 17.74 1.82
N ARG A 127 7.03 18.58 1.10
CA ARG A 127 7.21 18.44 -0.36
C ARG A 127 7.85 17.11 -0.77
N ASP A 128 8.85 16.68 0.01
CA ASP A 128 9.66 15.49 -0.26
C ASP A 128 9.66 14.52 0.92
N SER A 129 8.59 14.55 1.73
CA SER A 129 8.44 13.68 2.89
C SER A 129 7.03 13.12 3.04
N LEU A 130 6.95 11.85 3.42
CA LEU A 130 5.72 11.16 3.78
C LEU A 130 5.75 10.79 5.27
N SER A 131 4.65 11.04 5.96
CA SER A 131 4.35 10.44 7.27
C SER A 131 3.64 9.11 7.04
N GLY A 132 4.22 8.03 7.52
CA GLY A 132 3.67 6.69 7.43
C GLY A 132 3.06 6.22 8.73
N ALA A 133 2.01 5.39 8.64
CA ALA A 133 1.41 4.69 9.77
C ALA A 133 1.06 3.25 9.39
N VAL A 134 1.31 2.30 10.29
CA VAL A 134 0.87 0.90 10.09
C VAL A 134 -0.64 0.81 10.25
N LEU A 135 -1.30 0.16 9.30
CA LEU A 135 -2.72 -0.14 9.34
C LEU A 135 -2.94 -1.42 10.17
N LEU A 136 -3.56 -1.25 11.33
CA LEU A 136 -3.93 -2.34 12.22
C LEU A 136 -5.37 -2.77 11.88
N ASP A 137 -5.55 -4.00 11.41
CA ASP A 137 -6.86 -4.52 11.03
C ASP A 137 -7.48 -5.34 12.17
N SER A 138 -8.58 -4.83 12.72
CA SER A 138 -9.35 -5.47 13.78
C SER A 138 -10.03 -6.77 13.34
N LYS A 139 -10.30 -6.96 12.03
CA LYS A 139 -10.87 -8.19 11.47
C LYS A 139 -9.85 -9.33 11.37
N LEU A 140 -8.56 -9.00 11.34
CA LEU A 140 -7.45 -9.96 11.42
C LEU A 140 -7.09 -10.31 12.88
N GLY A 141 -7.93 -9.92 13.85
CA GLY A 141 -7.74 -10.20 15.28
C GLY A 141 -6.86 -9.19 16.01
N VAL A 142 -6.61 -8.02 15.41
CA VAL A 142 -5.61 -7.06 15.91
C VAL A 142 -6.30 -5.82 16.40
N GLN A 143 -6.58 -5.80 17.70
CA GLN A 143 -7.08 -4.61 18.35
C GLN A 143 -5.90 -3.66 18.61
N ALA A 144 -5.84 -2.56 17.85
CA ALA A 144 -5.00 -1.43 18.19
C ALA A 144 -5.42 -0.89 19.57
N LYS A 145 -4.59 -1.10 20.60
CA LYS A 145 -4.84 -0.48 21.90
C LYS A 145 -4.61 1.04 21.78
N PRO A 146 -5.38 1.89 22.48
CA PRO A 146 -5.08 3.31 22.58
C PRO A 146 -3.61 3.52 22.96
N GLY A 147 -2.86 4.31 22.18
CA GLY A 147 -1.41 4.52 22.34
C GLY A 147 -0.51 3.63 21.47
N MET A 148 -1.04 2.71 20.66
CA MET A 148 -0.25 2.07 19.59
C MET A 148 -0.02 3.05 18.44
N THR A 149 1.21 3.54 18.31
CA THR A 149 1.63 4.44 17.21
C THR A 149 2.84 3.87 16.49
N ALA A 150 2.60 3.10 15.44
CA ALA A 150 3.65 2.67 14.53
C ALA A 150 3.76 3.70 13.39
N ARG A 151 4.35 4.86 13.72
CA ARG A 151 4.53 6.01 12.80
C ARG A 151 5.98 6.14 12.36
N PHE A 152 6.19 6.68 11.17
CA PHE A 152 7.51 7.00 10.66
C PHE A 152 7.46 8.15 9.66
N VAL A 153 8.61 8.76 9.39
CA VAL A 153 8.79 9.72 8.31
C VAL A 153 9.73 9.12 7.27
N ALA A 154 9.33 9.18 6.01
CA ALA A 154 10.13 8.76 4.87
C ALA A 154 10.45 9.96 3.98
N GLY A 155 11.72 10.13 3.64
CA GLY A 155 12.21 11.15 2.70
C GLY A 155 12.35 10.57 1.29
N ARG A 156 12.05 11.37 0.27
CA ARG A 156 12.21 10.97 -1.13
C ARG A 156 13.70 10.79 -1.47
N VAL A 157 14.08 9.63 -1.99
CA VAL A 157 15.45 9.36 -2.44
C VAL A 157 15.57 9.73 -3.92
N GLY A 158 16.18 10.87 -4.18
CA GLY A 158 16.62 11.30 -5.51
C GLY A 158 15.52 11.55 -6.57
N ARG A 159 15.43 12.78 -7.04
CA ARG A 159 16.03 13.06 -8.36
C ARG A 159 17.46 13.50 -8.06
N ALA A 160 18.45 12.94 -8.74
CA ALA A 160 19.86 13.22 -8.46
C ALA A 160 20.11 14.72 -8.19
N ARG A 161 20.77 15.04 -7.08
CA ARG A 161 21.62 16.23 -7.04
C ARG A 161 22.73 15.98 -8.05
N LEU A 162 22.49 16.36 -9.30
CA LEU A 162 23.57 16.80 -10.18
C LEU A 162 23.94 18.21 -9.72
N SER A 163 24.74 18.29 -8.67
CA SER A 163 25.52 19.48 -8.36
C SER A 163 26.75 19.00 -7.59
N SER A 164 27.79 18.76 -8.39
CA SER A 164 29.22 18.94 -8.11
C SER A 164 29.63 19.00 -6.63
N SER A 165 30.50 18.06 -6.26
CA SER A 165 31.58 18.31 -5.29
C SER A 165 32.92 18.17 -6.03
N PRO A 166 34.02 18.77 -5.54
CA PRO A 166 34.18 19.95 -4.70
C PRO A 166 34.62 21.20 -5.47
#